data_AF-A0A6L3V3T8-F1
#
_entry.id   AF-A0A6L3V3T8-F1
#
_cell.length_a   1.000
_cell.length_b   1.000
_cell.length_c   1.000
_cell.angle_alpha   90.00
_cell.angle_beta   90.00
_cell.angle_gamma   90.00
#
_symmetry.space_group_name_H-M   'P 1'
#
loop_
_entity.id
_entity.type
_entity.pdbx_description
1 polymer ?
#
loop_
_entity_poly.entity_id
_entity_poly.type
_entity_poly.pdbx_seq_one_letter_code
_entity_poly.pdbx_strand_id
1 'polypeptide(L)'
;MKRPLGVSFISYFYIFGAVVLIITAIFFNPDANEFGIADRFGLPNFPEQLFRIILAVVSLIIIYGYIRLKRWGFWLMILYSFGFGLISNILLFSYNQQPFTGNFIWSVIVLIYTFYVRKSFFHVEKSV
;
A
#
# COMPACT_ATOMS: atom_id res chain seq x y z
N MET A 1 -16.17 12.83 13.94
CA MET A 1 -15.38 13.84 13.18
C MET A 1 -15.48 13.52 11.70
N LYS A 2 -15.46 14.53 10.82
CA LYS A 2 -15.41 14.27 9.37
C LYS A 2 -14.07 13.61 9.02
N ARG A 3 -14.10 12.58 8.17
CA ARG A 3 -12.90 11.88 7.70
C ARG A 3 -12.01 12.86 6.92
N PRO A 4 -10.69 12.95 7.21
CA PRO A 4 -9.79 13.81 6.45
C PRO A 4 -9.81 13.46 4.96
N LEU A 5 -9.74 14.46 4.09
CA LEU A 5 -9.80 14.26 2.64
C LEU A 5 -8.68 13.36 2.12
N GLY A 6 -7.44 13.56 2.60
CA GLY A 6 -6.31 12.72 2.20
C GLY A 6 -6.45 11.26 2.66
N VAL A 7 -7.15 10.98 3.76
CA VAL A 7 -7.45 9.58 4.14
C VAL A 7 -8.34 8.94 3.07
N SER A 8 -9.37 9.66 2.61
CA SER A 8 -10.26 9.19 1.54
C SER A 8 -9.49 8.98 0.23
N PHE A 9 -8.66 9.96 -0.16
CA PHE A 9 -7.88 9.90 -1.39
C PHE A 9 -6.94 8.69 -1.40
N ILE A 10 -6.14 8.53 -0.34
CA ILE A 10 -5.23 7.40 -0.17
C ILE A 10 -6.02 6.09 -0.21
N SER A 11 -7.13 5.99 0.51
CA SER A 11 -7.96 4.79 0.49
C SER A 11 -8.48 4.43 -0.89
N TYR A 12 -9.02 5.38 -1.65
CA TYR A 12 -9.52 5.10 -2.99
C TYR A 12 -8.40 4.76 -3.97
N PHE A 13 -7.23 5.38 -3.84
CA PHE A 13 -6.05 5.02 -4.63
C PHE A 13 -5.66 3.54 -4.42
N TYR A 14 -5.59 3.09 -3.17
CA TYR A 14 -5.25 1.69 -2.86
C TYR A 14 -6.38 0.71 -3.20
N ILE A 15 -7.66 1.10 -3.09
CA ILE A 15 -8.79 0.28 -3.57
C ILE A 15 -8.70 0.09 -5.08
N PHE A 16 -8.45 1.18 -5.82
CA PHE A 16 -8.25 1.12 -7.27
C PHE A 16 -7.06 0.21 -7.61
N GLY A 17 -5.93 0.36 -6.92
CA GLY A 17 -4.77 -0.51 -7.06
C GLY A 17 -5.09 -1.99 -6.81
N ALA A 18 -5.85 -2.31 -5.77
CA ALA A 18 -6.27 -3.68 -5.47
C ALA A 18 -7.16 -4.27 -6.58
N VAL A 19 -8.08 -3.48 -7.14
CA VAL A 19 -8.90 -3.90 -8.29
C VAL A 19 -8.03 -4.18 -9.50
N VAL A 20 -7.07 -3.30 -9.80
CA VAL A 20 -6.10 -3.51 -10.90
C VAL A 20 -5.28 -4.78 -10.68
N LEU A 21 -4.82 -5.04 -9.45
CA LEU A 21 -4.09 -6.28 -9.12
C LEU A 21 -4.93 -7.53 -9.36
N ILE A 22 -6.20 -7.54 -8.97
CA ILE A 22 -7.10 -8.69 -9.18
C ILE A 22 -7.35 -8.91 -10.68
N ILE A 23 -7.66 -7.85 -11.43
CA ILE A 23 -7.90 -7.93 -12.88
C ILE A 23 -6.64 -8.46 -13.58
N THR A 24 -5.47 -7.90 -13.25
CA THR A 24 -4.21 -8.30 -13.88
C THR A 24 -3.72 -9.68 -13.42
N ALA A 25 -4.16 -10.18 -12.27
CA ALA A 25 -3.86 -11.56 -11.86
C ALA A 25 -4.61 -12.60 -12.71
N ILE A 26 -5.82 -12.28 -13.19
CA ILE A 26 -6.69 -13.21 -13.92
C ILE A 26 -6.46 -13.12 -15.43
N PHE A 27 -6.35 -11.90 -15.97
CA PHE A 27 -6.44 -11.65 -17.41
C PHE A 27 -5.11 -11.35 -18.10
N PHE A 28 -4.03 -11.11 -17.35
CA PHE A 28 -2.76 -10.66 -17.93
C PHE A 28 -1.63 -11.66 -17.74
N ASN A 29 -0.76 -11.75 -18.74
CA ASN A 29 0.45 -12.55 -18.66
C ASN A 29 1.39 -11.96 -17.59
N PRO A 30 1.80 -12.73 -16.56
CA PRO A 30 2.73 -12.27 -15.54
C PRO A 30 4.09 -11.81 -16.08
N ASP A 31 4.53 -12.38 -17.21
CA ASP A 31 5.87 -12.12 -17.80
C ASP A 31 5.91 -10.93 -18.77
N ALA A 32 4.83 -10.13 -18.83
CA ALA A 32 4.73 -9.01 -19.77
C ALA A 32 5.56 -7.77 -19.39
N ASN A 33 6.05 -7.69 -18.15
CA ASN A 33 6.84 -6.56 -17.64
C ASN A 33 8.24 -7.02 -17.23
N GLU A 34 9.24 -6.14 -17.38
CA GLU A 34 10.62 -6.38 -16.92
C GLU A 34 10.71 -6.59 -15.40
N PHE A 35 9.86 -5.88 -14.63
CA PHE A 35 9.68 -6.09 -13.20
C PHE A 35 8.20 -6.35 -12.86
N GLY A 36 7.92 -7.58 -12.43
CA GLY A 36 6.65 -8.00 -11.86
C GLY A 36 6.32 -7.29 -10.55
N ILE A 37 5.11 -7.49 -10.04
CA ILE A 37 4.69 -6.97 -8.75
C ILE A 37 5.48 -7.64 -7.62
N ALA A 38 5.77 -8.94 -7.70
CA ALA A 38 6.59 -9.65 -6.73
C ALA A 38 8.03 -9.11 -6.68
N ASP A 39 8.63 -8.79 -7.84
CA ASP A 39 9.95 -8.15 -7.92
C ASP A 39 9.97 -6.80 -7.20
N ARG A 40 8.90 -6.01 -7.37
CA ARG A 40 8.75 -4.70 -6.69
C ARG A 40 8.65 -4.81 -5.18
N PHE A 41 8.37 -6.00 -4.66
CA PHE A 41 8.37 -6.32 -3.24
C PHE A 41 9.61 -7.12 -2.80
N GLY A 42 10.62 -7.26 -3.68
CA GLY A 42 11.87 -7.95 -3.38
C GLY A 42 11.73 -9.48 -3.38
N LEU A 43 10.73 -10.02 -4.06
CA LEU A 43 10.40 -11.46 -4.09
C LEU A 43 10.43 -12.02 -5.53
N PRO A 44 11.59 -12.02 -6.21
CA PRO A 44 11.66 -12.31 -7.65
C PRO A 44 11.27 -13.73 -8.06
N ASN A 45 11.34 -14.69 -7.14
CA ASN A 45 10.99 -16.09 -7.40
C ASN A 45 9.58 -16.46 -6.89
N PHE A 46 8.80 -15.50 -6.40
CA PHE A 46 7.48 -15.77 -5.87
C PHE A 46 6.43 -15.78 -7.00
N PRO A 47 5.45 -16.70 -7.00
CA PRO A 47 4.44 -16.76 -8.05
C PRO A 47 3.66 -15.45 -8.19
N GLU A 48 3.87 -14.75 -9.31
CA GLU A 48 3.40 -13.38 -9.55
C GLU A 48 1.87 -13.24 -9.42
N GLN A 49 1.10 -14.13 -10.05
CA GLN A 49 -0.36 -14.09 -10.00
C GLN A 49 -0.87 -14.28 -8.57
N LEU A 50 -0.31 -15.25 -7.83
CA LEU A 50 -0.66 -15.48 -6.43
C LEU A 50 -0.31 -14.27 -5.57
N PHE A 51 0.87 -13.67 -5.80
CA PHE A 51 1.29 -12.48 -5.06
C PHE A 51 0.35 -11.30 -5.28
N ARG A 52 -0.08 -11.06 -6.53
CA ARG A 52 -1.07 -10.00 -6.84
C ARG A 52 -2.36 -10.16 -6.04
N ILE A 53 -2.89 -11.39 -5.94
CA ILE A 53 -4.09 -11.68 -5.15
C ILE A 53 -3.85 -11.46 -3.65
N ILE A 54 -2.75 -11.99 -3.12
CA ILE A 54 -2.38 -11.81 -1.70
C ILE A 54 -2.25 -10.31 -1.38
N LEU A 55 -1.52 -9.57 -2.21
CA LEU A 55 -1.29 -8.15 -2.02
C LEU A 55 -2.59 -7.36 -2.11
N ALA A 56 -3.49 -7.71 -3.04
CA ALA A 56 -4.80 -7.07 -3.13
C ALA A 56 -5.63 -7.28 -1.85
N VAL A 57 -5.71 -8.51 -1.35
CA VAL A 57 -6.44 -8.85 -0.12
C VAL A 57 -5.86 -8.12 1.08
N VAL A 58 -4.54 -8.18 1.27
CA VAL A 58 -3.86 -7.47 2.37
C VAL A 58 -4.11 -5.97 2.27
N SER A 59 -3.97 -5.38 1.07
CA SER A 59 -4.22 -3.96 0.85
C SER A 59 -5.66 -3.58 1.23
N LEU A 60 -6.66 -4.36 0.83
CA LEU A 60 -8.06 -4.10 1.19
C LEU A 60 -8.30 -4.16 2.70
N ILE A 61 -7.67 -5.09 3.42
CA ILE A 61 -7.76 -5.18 4.88
C ILE A 61 -7.20 -3.91 5.53
N ILE A 62 -6.00 -3.50 5.13
CA ILE A 62 -5.36 -2.28 5.64
C ILE A 62 -6.24 -1.06 5.38
N ILE A 63 -6.75 -0.93 4.16
CA ILE A 63 -7.58 0.21 3.76
C ILE A 63 -8.93 0.21 4.48
N TYR A 64 -9.53 -0.95 4.72
CA TYR A 64 -10.77 -1.02 5.49
C TYR A 64 -10.59 -0.42 6.90
N GLY A 65 -9.49 -0.74 7.57
CA GLY A 65 -9.15 -0.13 8.86
C GLY A 65 -8.84 1.36 8.75
N TYR A 66 -8.06 1.72 7.74
CA TYR A 66 -7.59 3.10 7.53
C TYR A 66 -8.74 4.06 7.21
N ILE A 67 -9.63 3.68 6.29
CA ILE A 67 -10.75 4.51 5.86
C ILE A 67 -11.81 4.70 6.97
N ARG A 68 -11.92 3.72 7.89
CA ARG A 68 -12.78 3.79 9.08
C ARG A 68 -12.10 4.44 10.28
N LEU A 69 -10.90 5.01 10.10
CA LEU A 69 -10.13 5.66 11.15
C LEU A 69 -9.87 4.77 12.38
N LYS A 70 -9.75 3.46 12.19
CA LYS A 70 -9.49 2.52 13.29
C LYS A 70 -8.01 2.55 13.66
N ARG A 71 -7.70 2.41 14.96
CA ARG A 71 -6.32 2.39 15.49
C ARG A 71 -5.45 1.32 14.83
N TRP A 72 -5.98 0.13 14.60
CA TRP A 72 -5.24 -0.94 13.92
C TRP A 72 -4.96 -0.59 12.45
N GLY A 73 -5.89 0.09 11.77
CA GLY A 73 -5.71 0.55 10.39
C GLY A 73 -4.62 1.62 10.26
N PHE A 74 -4.48 2.49 11.26
CA PHE A 74 -3.35 3.41 11.36
C PHE A 74 -2.02 2.66 11.42
N TRP A 75 -1.88 1.72 12.35
CA TRP A 75 -0.62 0.99 12.54
C TRP A 75 -0.26 0.13 11.33
N LEU A 76 -1.24 -0.53 10.73
CA LEU A 76 -1.00 -1.30 9.50
C LEU A 76 -0.58 -0.39 8.33
N MET A 77 -1.18 0.80 8.18
CA MET A 77 -0.77 1.74 7.14
C MET A 77 0.67 2.25 7.36
N ILE A 78 1.05 2.52 8.61
CA ILE A 78 2.43 2.89 8.96
C ILE A 78 3.39 1.76 8.59
N LEU A 79 3.11 0.53 9.05
CA LEU A 79 3.94 -0.64 8.79
C LEU A 79 4.09 -0.89 7.29
N TYR A 80 2.99 -0.86 6.56
CA TYR A 80 2.98 -1.05 5.11
C TYR A 80 3.78 0.02 4.39
N SER A 81 3.53 1.30 4.67
CA SER A 81 4.19 2.40 3.96
C SER A 81 5.69 2.43 4.26
N PHE A 82 6.08 2.20 5.52
CA PHE A 82 7.47 2.14 5.92
C PHE A 82 8.19 0.93 5.30
N GLY A 83 7.62 -0.28 5.43
CA GLY A 83 8.20 -1.50 4.90
C GLY A 83 8.33 -1.46 3.38
N PHE A 84 7.27 -1.09 2.67
CA PHE A 84 7.30 -0.97 1.21
C PHE A 84 8.24 0.14 0.74
N GLY A 85 8.32 1.25 1.47
CA GLY A 85 9.28 2.32 1.22
C GLY A 85 10.73 1.86 1.36
N LEU A 86 11.05 1.11 2.42
CA LEU A 86 12.40 0.55 2.61
C LEU A 86 12.78 -0.41 1.49
N ILE A 87 11.88 -1.34 1.13
CA ILE A 87 12.12 -2.28 0.02
C ILE A 87 12.35 -1.52 -1.28
N SER A 88 11.50 -0.53 -1.57
CA SER A 88 11.63 0.30 -2.78
C SER A 88 12.94 1.09 -2.81
N ASN A 89 13.40 1.60 -1.67
CA ASN A 89 14.68 2.29 -1.56
C ASN A 89 15.86 1.35 -1.81
N ILE A 90 15.84 0.14 -1.26
CA ILE A 90 16.89 -0.87 -1.51
C ILE A 90 16.94 -1.23 -3.00
N LEU A 91 15.77 -1.51 -3.61
CA LEU A 91 15.68 -1.83 -5.04
C LEU A 91 16.09 -0.65 -5.93
N LEU A 92 15.84 0.58 -5.51
CA LEU A 92 16.30 1.77 -6.21
C LEU A 92 17.83 1.83 -6.30
N PHE A 93 18.54 1.52 -5.21
CA PHE A 93 20.01 1.47 -5.25
C PHE A 93 20.53 0.31 -6.12
N SER A 94 19.81 -0.80 -6.19
CA SER A 94 20.24 -1.97 -6.97
C SER A 94 20.01 -1.81 -8.48
N TYR A 95 18.89 -1.21 -8.89
CA TYR A 95 18.48 -1.17 -10.30
C TYR A 95 18.50 0.24 -10.91
N ASN A 96 18.49 1.29 -10.09
CA ASN A 96 18.48 2.72 -10.49
C ASN A 96 17.50 3.06 -11.62
N GLN A 97 16.32 2.42 -11.61
CA GLN A 97 15.29 2.54 -12.65
C GLN A 97 13.89 2.70 -12.05
N GLN A 98 12.95 3.16 -12.89
CA GLN A 98 11.53 3.04 -12.56
C GLN A 98 11.14 1.56 -12.45
N PRO A 99 10.20 1.19 -11.57
CA PRO A 99 9.25 2.03 -10.84
C PRO A 99 9.65 2.38 -9.39
N PHE A 100 10.84 2.02 -8.93
CA PHE A 100 11.21 2.05 -7.51
C PHE A 100 11.23 3.45 -6.90
N THR A 101 11.67 4.47 -7.66
CA THR A 101 11.65 5.88 -7.21
C THR A 101 10.23 6.34 -6.88
N GLY A 102 9.27 6.03 -7.76
CA GLY A 102 7.87 6.43 -7.57
C GLY A 102 7.25 5.75 -6.35
N ASN A 103 7.51 4.46 -6.16
CA ASN A 103 7.05 3.71 -5.01
C ASN A 103 7.60 4.28 -3.70
N PHE A 104 8.90 4.59 -3.65
CA PHE A 104 9.53 5.19 -2.47
C PHE A 104 8.91 6.55 -2.12
N ILE A 105 8.80 7.46 -3.10
CA ILE A 105 8.21 8.79 -2.89
C ILE A 105 6.76 8.67 -2.41
N TRP A 106 5.96 7.81 -3.05
CA TRP A 106 4.57 7.60 -2.65
C TRP A 106 4.45 7.08 -1.21
N SER A 107 5.26 6.09 -0.84
CA SER A 107 5.32 5.58 0.53
C SER A 107 5.65 6.65 1.56
N VAL A 108 6.63 7.52 1.27
CA VAL A 108 7.00 8.63 2.16
C VAL A 108 5.86 9.63 2.33
N ILE A 109 5.17 9.98 1.24
CA ILE A 109 4.01 10.89 1.29
C ILE A 109 2.90 10.30 2.18
N VAL A 110 2.54 9.03 1.95
CA VAL A 110 1.49 8.35 2.74
C VAL A 110 1.90 8.24 4.22
N LEU A 111 3.16 7.95 4.51
CA LEU A 111 3.69 7.84 5.86
C LEU A 111 3.59 9.18 6.61
N ILE A 112 4.14 10.26 6.02
CA ILE A 112 4.12 11.61 6.59
C ILE A 112 2.67 12.06 6.83
N TYR A 113 1.81 11.89 5.81
CA TYR A 113 0.42 12.28 5.92
C TYR A 113 -0.31 11.50 7.00
N THR A 114 -0.09 10.19 7.09
CA THR A 114 -0.71 9.34 8.13
C THR A 114 -0.33 9.81 9.53
N PHE A 115 0.95 10.15 9.76
CA PHE A 115 1.36 10.75 11.04
C PHE A 115 0.75 12.12 11.30
N TYR A 116 0.63 12.97 10.27
CA TYR A 116 -0.02 14.28 10.39
C TYR A 116 -1.47 14.16 10.86
N VAL A 117 -2.25 13.22 10.29
CA VAL A 117 -3.65 12.98 10.69
C VAL A 117 -3.82 12.02 11.87
N ARG A 118 -2.74 11.67 12.60
CA ARG A 118 -2.79 10.66 13.68
C ARG A 118 -3.93 10.87 14.67
N LYS A 119 -4.22 12.13 15.04
CA LYS A 119 -5.25 12.47 16.03
C LYS A 119 -6.63 11.93 15.62
N SER A 120 -6.92 11.83 14.33
CA SER A 120 -8.17 11.28 13.80
C SER A 120 -8.37 9.79 14.05
N PHE A 121 -7.28 9.04 14.28
CA PHE A 121 -7.31 7.59 14.50
C PHE A 121 -7.35 7.19 15.98
N PHE A 122 -6.98 8.09 16.88
CA PHE A 122 -6.83 7.82 18.32
C PHE A 122 -7.89 8.52 19.17
N HIS A 123 -9.09 8.75 18.63
CA HIS A 123 -10.19 9.18 19.48
C HIS A 123 -10.46 8.14 20.57
N VAL A 124 -10.72 8.64 21.78
CA VAL A 124 -11.30 7.84 22.85
C VAL A 124 -12.72 7.51 22.38
N GLU A 125 -13.00 6.26 22.04
CA GLU A 125 -14.37 5.78 22.03
C GLU A 125 -14.88 6.09 23.45
N LYS A 126 -15.72 7.12 23.59
CA LYS A 126 -16.59 7.22 24.75
C LYS A 126 -17.51 6.01 24.62
N SER A 127 -17.11 4.89 25.21
CA SER A 127 -18.01 3.78 25.50
C SER A 127 -19.14 4.35 26.35
N VAL A 128 -20.30 4.51 25.73
CA VAL A 128 -21.59 4.71 26.41
C VAL A 128 -21.92 3.43 27.15
#